data_AF-A0A9R1EVE7-F1
#
_entry.id   AF-A0A9R1EVE7-F1
#
_cell.length_a   1.000
_cell.length_b   1.000
_cell.length_c   1.000
_cell.angle_alpha   90.00
_cell.angle_beta   90.00
_cell.angle_gamma   90.00
#
_symmetry.space_group_name_H-M   'P 1'
#
loop_
_entity.id
_entity.type
_entity.pdbx_description
1 polymer ?
#
loop_
_entity_poly.entity_id
_entity_poly.type
_entity_poly.pdbx_seq_one_letter_code
_entity_poly.pdbx_strand_id
1 'polypeptide(L)' 'VVIFIEVSNSETLNTVEIQQTISERLNLPWNDAEPIAKRAKFLIKALTRKRFVILLDDVRKKFQLE' A
#
# COMPACT_ATOMS: atom_id res chain seq x y z
N VAL A 1 -9.67 5.60 -8.49
CA VAL A 1 -9.71 5.29 -7.05
C VAL A 1 -8.66 6.14 -6.36
N VAL A 2 -9.03 6.86 -5.31
CA VAL A 2 -8.07 7.60 -4.49
C VAL A 2 -7.80 6.77 -3.25
N ILE A 3 -6.54 6.46 -2.98
CA ILE A 3 -6.09 5.71 -1.81
C ILE A 3 -5.28 6.68 -0.96
N PHE A 4 -5.83 7.03 0.21
CA PHE A 4 -5.14 7.85 1.19
C PHE A 4 -4.42 6.94 2.18
N ILE A 5 -3.14 7.21 2.40
CA ILE A 5 -2.28 6.45 3.29
C ILE A 5 -1.56 7.45 4.19
N GLU A 6 -1.90 7.40 5.47
CA GLU A 6 -1.22 8.16 6.51
C GLU A 6 0.06 7.43 6.89
N VAL A 7 1.21 8.10 6.81
CA VAL A 7 2.53 7.52 7.13
C VAL A 7 2.95 7.86 8.57
N SER A 8 2.13 8.64 9.29
CA SER A 8 2.35 9.08 10.67
C SER A 8 2.23 7.93 11.67
N ASN A 9 3.34 7.28 12.02
CA ASN A 9 3.65 6.86 13.41
C ASN A 9 4.85 5.93 13.58
N SER A 10 5.56 5.59 12.52
CA SER A 10 6.70 4.70 12.65
C SER A 10 7.91 5.32 12.00
N GLU A 11 9.02 5.37 12.72
CA GLU A 11 10.33 5.73 12.15
C GLU A 11 10.70 4.84 10.95
N THR A 12 9.98 3.73 10.73
CA THR A 12 10.07 2.83 9.57
C THR A 12 8.75 2.78 8.81
N LEU A 13 8.80 2.86 7.48
CA LEU A 13 7.64 2.72 6.60
C LEU A 13 7.00 1.33 6.80
N ASN A 14 5.80 1.26 7.39
CA ASN A 14 5.12 0.00 7.65
C ASN A 14 4.47 -0.53 6.36
N THR A 15 5.25 -1.24 5.55
CA THR A 15 4.80 -1.76 4.26
C THR A 15 3.60 -2.71 4.36
N VAL A 16 3.41 -3.41 5.48
CA VAL A 16 2.28 -4.32 5.70
C VAL A 16 0.98 -3.53 5.82
N GLU A 17 0.97 -2.49 6.64
CA GLU A 17 -0.18 -1.61 6.87
C GLU A 17 -0.58 -0.84 5.60
N ILE A 18 0.41 -0.38 4.83
CA ILE A 18 0.20 0.23 3.51
C ILE A 18 -0.48 -0.76 2.56
N GLN A 19 0.05 -1.99 2.46
CA GLN A 19 -0.52 -3.03 1.60
C GLN A 19 -1.94 -3.42 2.04
N GLN A 20 -2.18 -3.51 3.34
CA GLN A 20 -3.50 -3.82 3.90
C GLN A 20 -4.51 -2.72 3.57
N THR A 21 -4.13 -1.45 3.78
CA THR A 21 -4.96 -0.29 3.43
C THR A 21 -5.34 -0.30 1.95
N ILE A 22 -4.38 -0.60 1.06
CA ILE A 22 -4.64 -0.73 -0.39
C ILE A 22 -5.61 -1.88 -0.66
N SER A 23 -5.43 -3.05 -0.03
CA SER A 23 -6.34 -4.19 -0.18
C SER A 23 -7.77 -3.84 0.23
N GLU A 24 -7.95 -3.23 1.40
CA GLU A 24 -9.25 -2.81 1.91
C GLU A 24 -9.93 -1.79 0.98
N ARG A 25 -9.19 -0.78 0.51
CA ARG A 25 -9.72 0.24 -0.42
C ARG A 25 -10.09 -0.31 -1.79
N LEU A 26 -9.43 -1.38 -2.22
CA LEU A 26 -9.74 -2.09 -3.47
C LEU A 26 -10.73 -3.23 -3.28
N ASN A 27 -11.21 -3.48 -2.06
CA ASN A 27 -12.05 -4.61 -1.68
C ASN A 27 -11.45 -5.96 -2.12
N LEU A 28 -10.14 -6.10 -1.92
CA LEU A 28 -9.36 -7.29 -2.25
C LEU A 28 -9.20 -8.20 -1.02
N PRO A 29 -9.11 -9.51 -1.21
CA PRO A 29 -8.83 -10.43 -0.12
C PRO A 29 -7.45 -10.14 0.47
N TRP A 30 -7.37 -10.11 1.79
CA TRP A 30 -6.14 -9.98 2.56
C TRP A 30 -5.78 -11.33 3.20
N ASN A 31 -4.51 -11.71 3.12
CA ASN A 31 -4.02 -12.97 3.69
C ASN A 31 -2.72 -12.75 4.46
N ASP A 32 -2.82 -12.74 5.79
CA ASP A 32 -1.70 -12.53 6.72
C ASP A 32 -0.62 -13.62 6.69
N ALA A 33 -0.88 -14.77 6.07
CA ALA A 33 0.11 -15.83 5.91
C ALA A 33 1.00 -15.64 4.66
N GLU A 34 0.63 -14.78 3.70
CA GLU A 34 1.41 -14.65 2.46
C GLU A 34 2.65 -13.75 2.62
N PRO A 35 3.77 -14.03 1.95
CA PRO A 35 4.93 -13.13 1.96
C PRO A 35 4.59 -11.75 1.37
N ILE A 36 5.20 -10.69 1.92
CA ILE A 36 5.03 -9.28 1.48
C ILE A 36 5.21 -9.15 -0.05
N ALA A 37 6.22 -9.82 -0.62
CA ALA A 37 6.49 -9.77 -2.05
C ALA A 37 5.36 -10.37 -2.90
N LYS A 38 4.68 -11.40 -2.40
CA LYS A 38 3.56 -12.05 -3.11
C LYS A 38 2.30 -11.17 -3.06
N ARG A 39 2.02 -10.58 -1.89
CA ARG A 39 0.95 -9.57 -1.72
C ARG A 39 1.17 -8.36 -2.62
N ALA A 40 2.39 -7.83 -2.68
CA ALA A 40 2.74 -6.72 -3.55
C ALA A 40 2.44 -7.02 -5.04
N LYS A 41 2.84 -8.20 -5.53
CA LYS A 41 2.55 -8.62 -6.91
C LYS A 41 1.03 -8.72 -7.18
N PHE A 42 0.27 -9.22 -6.22
CA PHE A 42 -1.18 -9.32 -6.32
C PHE A 42 -1.83 -7.92 -6.37
N LEU A 43 -1.44 -7.03 -5.46
CA LEU A 43 -1.91 -5.64 -5.40
C LEU A 43 -1.58 -4.86 -6.66
N ILE A 44 -0.35 -4.95 -7.18
CA ILE A 44 0.04 -4.29 -8.42
C ILE A 44 -0.82 -4.77 -9.59
N LYS A 45 -1.09 -6.08 -9.71
CA LYS A 45 -1.97 -6.60 -10.76
C LYS A 45 -3.40 -6.08 -10.67
N ALA A 46 -3.90 -5.81 -9.46
CA ALA A 46 -5.22 -5.24 -9.27
C ALA A 46 -5.23 -3.73 -9.58
N LEU A 47 -4.19 -3.01 -9.16
CA LEU A 47 -3.99 -1.59 -9.40
C LEU A 47 -3.82 -1.28 -10.89
N THR A 48 -3.06 -2.08 -11.65
CA THR A 48 -2.87 -1.84 -13.10
C THR A 48 -4.15 -1.95 -13.93
N ARG A 49 -5.19 -2.61 -13.40
CA ARG A 49 -6.50 -2.73 -14.05
C ARG A 49 -7.42 -1.53 -13.80
N LYS A 50 -7.02 -0.56 -12.96
CA LYS A 50 -7.84 0.59 -12.57
C LYS A 50 -7.01 1.87 -12.62
N ARG A 51 -7.64 2.99 -12.98
CA ARG A 51 -7.01 4.31 -12.77
C ARG A 51 -7.02 4.61 -11.27
N PHE A 52 -5.84 4.79 -10.69
CA PHE A 52 -5.68 5.05 -9.27
C PHE A 52 -4.81 6.27 -9.01
N VAL A 53 -5.00 6.87 -7.84
CA VAL A 53 -4.18 7.94 -7.27
C VAL A 53 -3.85 7.49 -5.85
N ILE A 54 -2.58 7.51 -5.47
CA ILE A 54 -2.12 7.27 -4.10
C ILE A 54 -1.70 8.61 -3.52
N LEU A 55 -2.28 8.97 -2.38
CA LEU A 55 -1.92 10.14 -1.60
C LEU A 55 -1.22 9.64 -0.34
N LEU A 56 0.05 10.03 -0.19
CA LEU A 56 0.86 9.73 0.99
C LEU A 56 0.94 11.00 1.83
N ASP A 57 0.40 10.96 3.04
CA ASP A 57 0.42 12.10 3.95
C ASP A 57 1.46 11.92 5.07
N ASP A 58 2.03 13.04 5.52
CA ASP A 58 3.07 13.12 6.57
C ASP A 58 4.31 12.24 6.34
N VAL A 59 4.82 12.29 5.11
CA VAL A 59 6.06 11.65 4.72
C VAL A 59 7.26 12.39 5.32
N ARG A 60 7.78 11.91 6.46
CA ARG A 60 8.90 12.58 7.17
C ARG A 60 10.31 12.12 6.79
N LYS A 61 10.49 10.90 6.29
CA LYS A 61 11.79 10.38 5.85
C LYS A 61 11.89 10.40 4.32
N LYS A 62 13.09 10.71 3.80
CA LYS A 62 13.41 10.52 2.37
C LYS A 62 13.27 9.03 2.04
N PHE A 63 12.21 8.65 1.33
CA PHE A 63 12.12 7.35 0.68
C PHE A 63 12.27 7.55 -0.83
N GLN A 64 13.01 6.66 -1.48
CA GLN A 64 13.10 6.61 -2.93
C GLN A 64 11.97 5.72 -3.45
N LEU A 65 11.13 6.29 -4.31
CA LEU A 65 10.21 5.55 -5.16
C LEU A 65 10.99 5.15 -6.42
N GLU A 66 11.86 4.14 -6.29
CA GLU A 66 12.45 3.46 -7.45
C GLU A 66 11.63 2.22 -7.84
#